data_AF-A0A643K8N5-F1
#
_entry.id   AF-A0A643K8N5-F1
#
_cell.length_a   1.000
_cell.length_b   1.000
_cell.length_c   1.000
_cell.angle_alpha   90.00
_cell.angle_beta   90.00
_cell.angle_gamma   90.00
#
_symmetry.space_group_name_H-M   'P 1'
#
loop_
_entity.id
_entity.type
_entity.pdbx_description
1 polymer ?
#
loop_
_entity_poly.entity_id
_entity_poly.type
_entity_poly.pdbx_seq_one_letter_code
_entity_poly.pdbx_strand_id
1 'polypeptide(L)'
;MTEWVPGSEPTDYDIELSDLDGYRTRFWRCRKCGQERNRKTEFREPCPVVDGQTLLSDGGYSLSESRTWKALTEEMDVRFGDVGPTYEVDSSSGNTYDVDVEEGTCSCPDHRKRGVECKHLRRVIFEIRTRILPQPNGRFATCEFDTQHPLHL
;
A
#
# COMPACT_ATOMS: atom_id res chain seq x y z
N MET A 1 -10.23 -6.13 -16.53
CA MET A 1 -11.50 -6.31 -15.78
C MET A 1 -12.24 -4.99 -15.95
N THR A 2 -13.48 -5.01 -16.46
CA THR A 2 -14.23 -3.80 -16.83
C THR A 2 -15.14 -3.44 -15.67
N GLU A 3 -15.05 -2.22 -15.16
CA GLU A 3 -15.96 -1.71 -14.12
C GLU A 3 -16.75 -0.52 -14.68
N TRP A 4 -17.99 -0.38 -14.20
CA TRP A 4 -18.94 0.66 -14.62
C TRP A 4 -19.01 1.74 -13.54
N VAL A 5 -18.90 3.01 -13.95
CA VAL A 5 -19.09 4.17 -13.08
C VAL A 5 -20.24 5.00 -13.65
N PRO A 6 -21.19 5.51 -12.83
CA PRO A 6 -22.29 6.34 -13.33
C PRO A 6 -21.80 7.71 -13.82
N GLY A 7 -22.40 8.22 -14.91
CA GLY A 7 -22.16 9.56 -15.48
C GLY A 7 -21.96 9.56 -17.00
N SER A 8 -22.19 10.69 -17.68
CA SER A 8 -22.02 10.83 -19.15
C SER A 8 -20.62 11.35 -19.55
N GLU A 9 -20.21 11.17 -20.81
CA GLU A 9 -18.86 11.55 -21.30
C GLU A 9 -18.59 13.06 -21.08
N PRO A 10 -17.40 13.46 -20.58
CA PRO A 10 -17.16 14.84 -20.20
C PRO A 10 -17.21 15.75 -21.44
N THR A 11 -18.10 16.74 -21.42
CA THR A 11 -18.03 17.87 -22.35
C THR A 11 -17.12 18.96 -21.77
N ASP A 12 -16.57 19.82 -22.62
CA ASP A 12 -15.45 20.71 -22.23
C ASP A 12 -15.81 21.80 -21.20
N TYR A 13 -17.07 21.97 -20.74
CA TYR A 13 -17.41 22.84 -19.59
C TYR A 13 -18.70 22.40 -18.83
N ASP A 14 -18.65 22.59 -17.51
CA ASP A 14 -19.63 22.45 -16.40
C ASP A 14 -20.70 21.35 -16.46
N ILE A 15 -20.56 20.40 -15.54
CA ILE A 15 -21.38 19.20 -15.35
C ILE A 15 -22.61 19.56 -14.50
N GLU A 16 -23.81 19.53 -15.07
CA GLU A 16 -25.00 19.19 -14.30
C GLU A 16 -25.09 17.67 -14.18
N LEU A 17 -24.97 17.19 -12.94
CA LEU A 17 -25.14 15.78 -12.56
C LEU A 17 -26.62 15.41 -12.67
N SER A 18 -27.12 15.19 -13.89
CA SER A 18 -28.43 14.59 -14.10
C SER A 18 -28.30 13.11 -14.45
N ASP A 19 -29.09 12.30 -13.74
CA ASP A 19 -29.27 10.87 -13.90
C ASP A 19 -29.44 10.45 -15.38
N LEU A 20 -28.48 9.67 -15.94
CA LEU A 20 -28.68 8.52 -16.86
C LEU A 20 -27.34 8.04 -17.49
N ASP A 21 -27.16 6.72 -17.47
CA ASP A 21 -26.16 5.84 -18.13
C ASP A 21 -24.68 6.28 -18.25
N GLY A 22 -23.83 5.56 -17.48
CA GLY A 22 -22.36 5.61 -17.48
C GLY A 22 -21.68 5.57 -18.87
N TYR A 23 -20.67 6.41 -19.13
CA TYR A 23 -19.84 6.30 -20.34
C TYR A 23 -18.70 5.28 -20.16
N ARG A 24 -18.42 4.51 -21.23
CA ARG A 24 -17.38 3.47 -21.25
C ARG A 24 -16.04 4.07 -21.69
N THR A 25 -15.26 4.60 -20.76
CA THR A 25 -13.85 4.88 -21.06
C THR A 25 -13.06 3.57 -21.09
N ARG A 26 -12.45 3.27 -22.24
CA ARG A 26 -11.42 2.22 -22.32
C ARG A 26 -10.11 2.89 -21.97
N PHE A 27 -9.48 2.44 -20.90
CA PHE A 27 -8.11 2.80 -20.59
C PHE A 27 -7.16 1.69 -21.04
N TRP A 28 -5.93 2.09 -21.35
CA TRP A 28 -4.81 1.21 -21.62
C TRP A 28 -3.77 1.41 -20.53
N ARG A 29 -3.28 0.31 -19.94
CA ARG A 29 -2.25 0.32 -18.90
C ARG A 29 -0.91 -0.11 -19.48
N CYS A 30 0.15 0.65 -19.26
CA CYS A 30 1.50 0.24 -19.64
C CYS A 30 1.92 -0.98 -18.80
N ARG A 31 2.32 -2.07 -19.45
CA ARG A 31 2.84 -3.26 -18.75
C ARG A 31 4.18 -3.02 -18.04
N LYS A 32 4.96 -2.03 -18.47
CA LYS A 32 6.28 -1.71 -17.89
C LYS A 32 6.21 -0.70 -16.76
N CYS A 33 5.38 0.34 -16.89
CA CYS A 33 5.33 1.44 -15.93
C CYS A 33 4.06 1.56 -15.08
N GLY A 34 3.01 0.76 -15.36
CA GLY A 34 1.74 0.84 -14.66
C GLY A 34 0.85 2.05 -15.02
N GLN A 35 1.37 3.06 -15.71
CA GLN A 35 0.62 4.26 -16.11
C GLN A 35 -0.62 3.89 -16.94
N GLU A 36 -1.77 4.44 -16.57
CA GLU A 36 -3.03 4.33 -17.31
C GLU A 36 -3.25 5.56 -18.18
N ARG A 37 -3.75 5.35 -19.40
CA ARG A 37 -4.08 6.41 -20.36
C ARG A 37 -5.34 6.05 -21.14
N ASN A 38 -6.11 7.08 -21.50
CA ASN A 38 -7.40 6.93 -22.18
C ASN A 38 -7.26 6.91 -23.71
N ARG A 39 -6.03 7.00 -24.26
CA ARG A 39 -5.77 6.86 -25.70
C ARG A 39 -4.58 5.95 -25.98
N LYS A 40 -4.79 4.91 -26.80
CA LYS A 40 -3.73 4.00 -27.24
C LYS A 40 -2.56 4.70 -27.96
N THR A 41 -2.84 5.80 -28.67
CA THR A 41 -1.82 6.58 -29.40
C THR A 41 -0.82 7.27 -28.49
N GLU A 42 -1.15 7.45 -27.22
CA GLU A 42 -0.23 8.01 -26.22
C GLU A 42 0.86 7.01 -25.79
N PHE A 43 0.83 5.77 -26.29
CA PHE A 43 1.89 4.75 -26.11
C PHE A 43 2.80 4.61 -27.35
N ARG A 44 2.82 5.61 -28.24
CA ARG A 44 3.66 5.59 -29.46
C ARG A 44 5.15 5.60 -29.13
N GLU A 45 5.54 6.34 -28.09
CA GLU A 45 6.91 6.34 -27.61
C GLU A 45 7.15 5.10 -26.74
N PRO A 46 8.29 4.39 -26.92
CA PRO A 46 8.67 3.31 -26.03
C PRO A 46 8.69 3.81 -24.59
N CYS A 47 8.14 3.01 -23.68
CA CYS A 47 8.21 3.33 -22.26
C CYS A 47 9.70 3.44 -21.86
N PRO A 48 10.17 4.60 -21.34
CA PRO A 48 11.58 4.78 -20.97
C PRO A 48 11.95 3.93 -19.74
N VAL A 49 10.95 3.36 -19.06
CA VAL A 49 11.16 2.36 -18.01
C VAL A 49 11.67 1.07 -18.67
N VAL A 50 12.95 0.82 -18.50
CA VAL A 50 13.57 -0.51 -18.69
C VAL A 50 12.90 -1.50 -17.73
N ASP A 51 12.57 -2.71 -18.20
CA ASP A 51 11.95 -3.73 -17.34
C ASP A 51 12.80 -3.91 -16.08
N GLY A 52 12.17 -3.67 -14.93
CA GLY A 52 12.89 -3.31 -13.71
C GLY A 52 12.12 -2.36 -12.80
N GLN A 53 10.88 -1.97 -13.13
CA GLN A 53 9.97 -1.55 -12.08
C GLN A 53 9.78 -2.71 -11.15
N THR A 54 10.53 -2.66 -10.07
CA THR A 54 10.26 -3.53 -8.97
C THR A 54 8.81 -3.31 -8.59
N LEU A 55 8.01 -4.37 -8.67
CA LEU A 55 6.66 -4.38 -8.13
C LEU A 55 6.72 -3.75 -6.74
N LEU A 56 6.06 -2.62 -6.54
CA LEU A 56 6.01 -1.99 -5.24
C LEU A 56 4.91 -2.68 -4.44
N SER A 57 5.16 -2.94 -3.17
CA SER A 57 4.13 -3.24 -2.18
C SER A 57 3.36 -1.95 -1.88
N ASP A 58 2.14 -2.06 -1.33
CA ASP A 58 1.24 -0.96 -0.91
C ASP A 58 1.83 0.00 0.14
N GLY A 59 3.14 -0.09 0.39
CA GLY A 59 3.94 0.83 1.18
C GLY A 59 5.07 1.55 0.45
N GLY A 60 5.14 1.48 -0.87
CA GLY A 60 6.23 2.07 -1.66
C GLY A 60 7.53 1.24 -1.66
N TYR A 61 7.50 0.04 -1.06
CA TYR A 61 8.64 -0.85 -0.99
C TYR A 61 8.73 -1.77 -2.18
N SER A 62 9.92 -1.90 -2.73
CA SER A 62 10.16 -2.77 -3.87
C SER A 62 10.15 -4.27 -3.46
N LEU A 63 9.29 -5.11 -4.05
CA LEU A 63 9.18 -6.56 -3.80
C LEU A 63 10.46 -7.34 -4.14
N SER A 64 11.27 -6.85 -5.08
CA SER A 64 12.56 -7.46 -5.42
C SER A 64 13.64 -7.15 -4.37
N GLU A 65 13.40 -6.21 -3.46
CA GLU A 65 14.31 -5.98 -2.35
C GLU A 65 14.17 -7.10 -1.32
N SER A 66 15.30 -7.74 -0.96
CA SER A 66 15.31 -8.90 -0.06
C SER A 66 14.60 -8.65 1.27
N ARG A 67 14.69 -7.44 1.84
CA ARG A 67 14.03 -7.11 3.11
C ARG A 67 12.51 -7.05 2.97
N THR A 68 12.01 -6.48 1.88
CA THR A 68 10.57 -6.46 1.56
C THR A 68 10.05 -7.87 1.36
N TRP A 69 10.74 -8.66 0.52
CA TRP A 69 10.35 -10.03 0.24
C TRP A 69 10.23 -10.85 1.52
N LYS A 70 11.27 -10.81 2.37
CA LYS A 70 11.28 -11.52 3.65
C LYS A 70 10.20 -11.03 4.61
N ALA A 71 9.98 -9.72 4.67
CA ALA A 71 8.91 -9.12 5.46
C ALA A 71 7.50 -9.51 5.00
N LEU A 72 7.35 -10.09 3.81
CA LEU A 72 6.06 -10.59 3.31
C LEU A 72 5.97 -12.11 3.42
N THR A 73 7.06 -12.83 3.14
CA THR A 73 7.03 -14.29 2.97
C THR A 73 7.55 -15.11 4.14
N GLU A 74 8.41 -14.56 5.00
CA GLU A 74 8.89 -15.32 6.16
C GLU A 74 7.81 -15.37 7.25
N GLU A 75 7.72 -16.51 7.93
CA GLU A 75 6.84 -16.65 9.10
C GLU A 75 7.31 -15.75 10.24
N MET A 76 6.40 -14.88 10.67
CA MET A 76 6.59 -13.90 11.73
C MET A 76 5.23 -13.69 12.39
N ASP A 77 5.20 -13.64 13.71
CA ASP A 77 4.00 -13.29 14.49
C ASP A 77 4.23 -11.91 15.10
N VAL A 78 3.30 -10.98 14.86
CA VAL A 78 3.40 -9.61 15.39
C VAL A 78 2.35 -9.41 16.46
N ARG A 79 2.78 -8.90 17.62
CA ARG A 79 1.91 -8.60 18.74
C ARG A 79 1.88 -7.10 19.02
N PHE A 80 0.68 -6.59 19.21
CA PHE A 80 0.43 -5.28 19.78
C PHE A 80 0.13 -5.47 21.28
N GLY A 81 1.09 -5.12 22.13
CA GLY A 81 0.97 -5.30 23.58
C GLY A 81 0.09 -4.20 24.20
N ASP A 82 0.69 -3.02 24.38
CA ASP A 82 0.02 -1.84 24.94
C ASP A 82 -0.20 -0.77 23.87
N VAL A 83 -1.12 0.15 24.14
CA VAL A 83 -1.30 1.35 23.31
C VAL A 83 -0.01 2.15 23.30
N GLY A 84 0.57 2.32 22.11
CA GLY A 84 1.84 3.00 21.90
C GLY A 84 2.51 2.59 20.59
N PRO A 85 3.69 3.14 20.28
CA PRO A 85 4.36 2.91 19.00
C PRO A 85 5.10 1.56 18.91
N THR A 86 5.14 0.80 20.01
CA THR A 86 5.96 -0.41 20.13
C THR A 86 5.17 -1.69 19.84
N TYR A 87 5.74 -2.55 19.00
CA TYR A 87 5.21 -3.85 18.62
C TYR A 87 6.28 -4.93 18.84
N GLU A 88 5.86 -6.10 19.29
CA GLU A 88 6.76 -7.25 19.45
C GLU A 88 6.65 -8.16 18.21
N VAL A 89 7.79 -8.57 17.66
CA VAL A 89 7.84 -9.42 16.48
C VAL A 89 8.58 -10.71 16.80
N ASP A 90 7.85 -11.81 16.88
CA ASP A 90 8.41 -13.15 16.94
C ASP A 90 8.85 -13.58 15.54
N SER A 91 10.16 -13.77 15.37
CA SER A 91 10.73 -14.19 14.10
C SER A 91 10.80 -15.72 13.98
N SER A 92 10.80 -16.24 12.76
CA SER A 92 11.10 -17.64 12.43
C SER A 92 12.39 -18.20 13.05
N SER A 93 13.30 -17.33 13.51
CA SER A 93 14.52 -17.72 14.20
C SER A 93 14.32 -18.07 15.69
N GLY A 94 13.10 -17.92 16.22
CA GLY A 94 12.78 -18.11 17.63
C GLY A 94 13.14 -16.92 18.53
N ASN A 95 13.56 -15.79 17.94
CA ASN A 95 13.83 -14.55 18.68
C ASN A 95 12.68 -13.56 18.52
N THR A 96 12.37 -12.85 19.61
CA THR A 96 11.43 -11.72 19.65
C THR A 96 12.19 -10.39 19.53
N TYR A 97 11.65 -9.46 18.75
CA TYR A 97 12.23 -8.13 18.59
C TYR A 97 11.18 -7.03 18.75
N ASP A 98 11.48 -6.05 19.59
CA ASP A 98 10.73 -4.80 19.66
C ASP A 98 10.94 -3.94 18.41
N VAL A 99 9.84 -3.39 17.90
CA VAL A 99 9.77 -2.48 16.76
C VAL A 99 9.04 -1.22 17.19
N ASP A 100 9.69 -0.08 17.08
CA ASP A 100 9.06 1.23 17.28
C ASP A 100 8.80 1.85 15.90
N VAL A 101 7.52 1.98 15.54
CA VAL A 101 7.13 2.48 14.21
C VAL A 101 7.20 4.00 14.07
N GLU A 102 7.18 4.75 15.16
CA GLU A 102 7.29 6.21 15.13
C GLU A 102 8.75 6.63 15.00
N GLU A 103 9.63 6.02 15.79
CA GLU A 103 11.08 6.23 15.69
C GLU A 103 11.70 5.49 14.49
N GLY A 104 10.96 4.58 13.87
CA GLY A 104 11.43 3.77 12.75
C GLY A 104 12.55 2.80 13.16
N THR A 105 12.54 2.33 14.42
CA THR A 105 13.60 1.50 14.98
C THR A 105 13.18 0.06 15.20
N CYS A 106 14.17 -0.83 15.24
CA CYS A 106 13.96 -2.22 15.60
C CYS A 106 15.15 -2.76 16.39
N SER A 107 14.88 -3.54 17.44
CA SER A 107 15.90 -4.16 18.28
C SER A 107 16.66 -5.29 17.56
N CYS A 108 16.26 -5.69 16.35
CA CYS A 108 16.95 -6.77 15.63
C CYS A 108 18.40 -6.40 15.23
N PRO A 109 19.30 -7.39 15.08
CA PRO A 109 20.68 -7.13 14.72
C PRO A 109 20.89 -6.44 13.36
N ASP A 110 19.99 -6.64 12.38
CA ASP A 110 20.12 -6.01 11.07
C ASP A 110 19.92 -4.50 11.17
N HIS A 111 18.91 -4.05 11.91
CA HIS A 111 18.68 -2.63 12.17
C HIS A 111 19.76 -2.04 13.07
N ARG A 112 20.04 -2.63 14.25
CA ARG A 112 21.04 -2.07 15.19
C ARG A 112 22.44 -1.90 14.59
N LYS A 113 22.84 -2.79 13.67
CA LYS A 113 24.17 -2.74 13.05
C LYS A 113 24.24 -1.86 11.82
N ARG A 114 23.13 -1.70 11.08
CA ARG A 114 23.14 -1.04 9.76
C ARG A 114 22.28 0.23 9.68
N GLY A 115 21.42 0.49 10.65
CA GLY A 115 20.49 1.64 10.65
C GLY A 115 19.46 1.61 9.52
N VAL A 116 19.12 0.42 9.02
CA VAL A 116 18.20 0.24 7.87
C VAL A 116 16.80 -0.16 8.32
N GLU A 117 15.80 0.12 7.50
CA GLU A 117 14.46 -0.46 7.67
C GLU A 117 14.51 -1.98 7.43
N CYS A 118 14.68 -2.72 8.52
CA CYS A 118 14.79 -4.17 8.50
C CYS A 118 13.45 -4.82 8.11
N LYS A 119 13.48 -6.14 7.86
CA LYS A 119 12.27 -6.91 7.54
C LYS A 119 11.19 -6.82 8.64
N HIS A 120 11.57 -6.70 9.92
CA HIS A 120 10.63 -6.64 11.03
C HIS A 120 9.84 -5.32 11.01
N LEU A 121 10.53 -4.19 10.88
CA LEU A 121 9.87 -2.88 10.75
C LEU A 121 8.90 -2.85 9.56
N ARG A 122 9.32 -3.39 8.41
CA ARG A 122 8.45 -3.48 7.22
C ARG A 122 7.24 -4.39 7.44
N ARG A 123 7.42 -5.54 8.09
CA ARG A 123 6.32 -6.46 8.45
C ARG A 123 5.26 -5.73 9.27
N VAL A 124 5.66 -5.00 10.32
CA VAL A 124 4.72 -4.25 11.17
C VAL A 124 4.00 -3.17 10.36
N ILE A 125 4.73 -2.38 9.57
CA ILE A 125 4.14 -1.34 8.71
C ILE A 125 3.11 -1.94 7.74
N PHE A 126 3.42 -3.10 7.14
CA PHE A 126 2.47 -3.79 6.26
C PHE A 126 1.22 -4.20 6.99
N GLU A 127 1.34 -4.84 8.15
CA GLU A 127 0.18 -5.32 8.91
C GLU A 127 -0.68 -4.19 9.47
N ILE A 128 -0.10 -3.05 9.85
CA ILE A 128 -0.87 -1.85 10.21
C ILE A 128 -1.66 -1.34 8.99
N ARG A 129 -1.00 -1.22 7.82
CA ARG A 129 -1.63 -0.72 6.59
C ARG A 129 -2.73 -1.65 6.07
N THR A 130 -2.53 -2.95 6.17
CA THR A 130 -3.52 -3.97 5.78
C THR A 130 -4.55 -4.26 6.87
N ARG A 131 -4.51 -3.49 7.98
CA ARG A 131 -5.48 -3.57 9.10
C ARG A 131 -5.51 -4.92 9.81
N ILE A 132 -4.39 -5.62 9.78
CA ILE A 132 -4.16 -6.81 10.62
C ILE A 132 -3.78 -6.38 12.03
N LEU A 133 -3.06 -5.25 12.15
CA LEU A 133 -2.68 -4.64 13.42
C LEU A 133 -3.34 -3.27 13.60
N PRO A 134 -3.62 -2.87 14.86
CA PRO A 134 -3.97 -1.49 15.16
C PRO A 134 -2.75 -0.58 14.98
N GLN A 135 -3.01 0.70 14.71
CA GLN A 135 -2.04 1.79 14.74
C GLN A 135 -1.61 2.08 16.19
N PRO A 136 -0.57 2.91 16.41
CA PRO A 136 -0.09 3.24 17.76
C PRO A 136 -1.15 3.81 18.71
N ASN A 137 -2.18 4.47 18.18
CA ASN A 137 -3.32 4.98 18.95
C ASN A 137 -4.32 3.88 19.40
N GLY A 138 -4.02 2.60 19.15
CA GLY A 138 -4.87 1.46 19.49
C GLY A 138 -6.05 1.24 18.54
N ARG A 139 -6.13 1.94 17.41
CA ARG A 139 -7.22 1.82 16.43
C ARG A 139 -6.70 1.27 15.11
N PHE A 140 -7.50 0.42 14.47
CA PHE A 140 -7.23 -0.01 13.10
C PHE A 140 -7.39 1.15 12.13
N ALA A 141 -6.56 1.19 11.08
CA ALA A 141 -6.70 2.17 10.01
C ALA A 141 -8.08 2.03 9.35
N THR A 142 -8.77 3.14 9.10
CA THR A 142 -10.06 3.15 8.40
C THR A 142 -9.87 3.15 6.89
N CYS A 143 -10.88 2.78 6.11
CA CYS A 143 -10.87 3.07 4.68
C CYS A 143 -11.00 4.57 4.47
N GLU A 144 -10.33 5.13 3.45
CA GLU A 144 -10.63 6.48 2.98
C GLU A 144 -12.11 6.62 2.53
N PHE A 145 -12.76 5.52 2.15
CA PHE A 145 -14.19 5.48 1.84
C PHE A 145 -15.12 5.51 3.07
N ASP A 146 -14.63 5.17 4.27
CA ASP A 146 -15.47 5.16 5.48
C ASP A 146 -15.67 6.57 6.05
N THR A 147 -14.86 7.55 5.65
CA THR A 147 -14.96 8.93 6.13
C THR A 147 -16.06 9.73 5.42
N GLN A 148 -16.66 9.20 4.35
CA GLN A 148 -17.67 9.89 3.53
C GLN A 148 -19.11 9.39 3.74
N HIS A 149 -19.38 8.56 4.76
CA HIS A 149 -20.75 8.19 5.14
C HIS A 149 -21.01 8.55 6.61
N PRO A 150 -21.37 9.80 6.94
CA PRO A 150 -22.07 10.03 8.18
C PRO A 150 -23.35 9.18 8.14
N LEU A 151 -23.48 8.27 9.09
CA LEU A 151 -24.74 7.60 9.38
C LEU A 151 -25.77 8.68 9.72
N HIS A 152 -26.51 9.14 8.72
CA HIS A 152 -27.71 9.93 8.94
C HIS A 152 -28.82 8.96 9.39
N LEU A 153 -29.13 9.03 10.69
CA LEU A 153 -30.38 8.59 11.30
C LEU A 153 -31.57 9.39 10.74
#